data_AF-A0A227FT73-F1
#
_entry.id   AF-A0A227FT73-F1
#
_cell.length_a   1.000
_cell.length_b   1.000
_cell.length_c   1.000
_cell.angle_alpha   90.00
_cell.angle_beta   90.00
_cell.angle_gamma   90.00
#
_symmetry.space_group_name_H-M   'P 1'
#
loop_
_entity.id
_entity.type
_entity.pdbx_description
1 polymer ?
#
loop_
_entity_poly.entity_id
_entity_poly.type
_entity_poly.pdbx_seq_one_letter_code
_entity_poly.pdbx_strand_id
1 'polypeptide(L)' 'PLAPAMTFVHTEDITYTAAFRQNSLQRLKPGFEAEFMFRAIPGKVFRGEVIDVIPAIGESQIQARGALLG' A
#
# COMPACT_ATOMS: atom_id res chain seq x y z
N PRO A 1 -8.05 -31.12 -15.25
CA PRO A 1 -8.17 -29.68 -14.91
C PRO A 1 -7.75 -29.45 -13.47
N LEU A 2 -6.56 -28.86 -13.24
CA LEU A 2 -6.07 -28.55 -11.90
C LEU A 2 -6.80 -27.30 -11.39
N ALA A 3 -7.76 -27.51 -10.50
CA ALA A 3 -8.35 -26.42 -9.72
C ALA A 3 -7.34 -25.94 -8.67
N PRO A 4 -7.31 -24.64 -8.32
CA PRO A 4 -6.43 -24.14 -7.28
C PRO A 4 -6.75 -24.84 -5.95
N ALA A 5 -5.73 -25.43 -5.32
CA ALA A 5 -5.89 -26.21 -4.08
C ALA A 5 -6.21 -25.33 -2.87
N MET A 6 -5.87 -24.03 -2.91
CA MET A 6 -6.15 -23.07 -1.84
C MET A 6 -5.97 -21.62 -2.32
N THR A 7 -6.73 -20.70 -1.72
CA THR A 7 -6.52 -19.24 -1.83
C THR A 7 -6.06 -18.72 -0.46
N PHE A 8 -4.92 -18.03 -0.43
CA PHE A 8 -4.46 -17.37 0.79
C PHE A 8 -5.14 -16.00 0.91
N VAL A 9 -5.70 -15.70 2.08
CA VAL A 9 -6.28 -14.39 2.41
C VAL A 9 -5.50 -13.83 3.60
N HIS A 10 -4.75 -12.75 3.37
CA HIS A 10 -4.02 -12.07 4.45
C HIS A 10 -5.01 -11.41 5.41
N THR A 11 -4.79 -11.59 6.72
CA THR A 11 -5.55 -10.92 7.80
C THR A 11 -4.76 -9.74 8.41
N GLU A 12 -3.74 -9.25 7.70
CA GLU A 12 -2.92 -8.12 8.12
C GLU A 12 -3.68 -6.79 8.02
N ASP A 13 -3.19 -5.79 8.75
CA ASP A 13 -3.77 -4.45 8.71
C ASP A 13 -3.73 -3.87 7.29
N ILE A 14 -4.89 -3.33 6.86
CA ILE A 14 -5.04 -2.80 5.50
C ILE A 14 -4.21 -1.53 5.37
N THR A 15 -3.10 -1.64 4.62
CA THR A 15 -2.26 -0.49 4.26
C THR A 15 -2.66 0.02 2.87
N TYR A 16 -2.85 1.33 2.75
CA TYR A 16 -3.12 1.99 1.47
C TYR A 16 -1.86 2.70 0.96
N THR A 17 -1.57 2.55 -0.32
CA THR A 17 -0.44 3.22 -0.98
C THR A 17 -0.95 4.26 -1.97
N ALA A 18 -0.34 5.45 -1.95
CA ALA A 18 -0.64 6.53 -2.87
C ALA A 18 0.64 7.00 -3.57
N ALA A 19 0.53 7.27 -4.88
CA ALA A 19 1.63 7.79 -5.68
C ALA A 19 1.58 9.32 -5.71
N PHE A 20 2.70 9.96 -5.38
CA PHE A 20 2.87 11.41 -5.45
C PHE A 20 4.05 11.76 -6.33
N ARG A 21 4.07 12.98 -6.88
CA ARG A 21 5.25 13.50 -7.58
C ARG A 21 6.42 13.65 -6.61
N GLN A 22 7.65 13.46 -7.10
CA GLN A 22 8.87 13.47 -6.29
C GLN A 22 9.05 14.74 -5.42
N ASN A 23 8.77 15.93 -5.97
CA ASN A 23 8.87 17.18 -5.20
C ASN A 23 7.88 17.24 -4.01
N SER A 24 6.74 16.54 -4.14
CA SER A 24 5.77 16.41 -3.05
C SER A 24 6.20 15.36 -2.04
N LEU A 25 6.79 14.24 -2.48
CA LEU A 25 7.32 13.18 -1.60
C LEU A 25 8.40 13.70 -0.65
N GLN A 26 9.27 14.62 -1.11
CA GLN A 26 10.30 15.25 -0.27
C GLN A 26 9.73 16.01 0.95
N ARG A 27 8.44 16.33 0.94
CA ARG A 27 7.74 17.04 2.02
C ARG A 27 6.97 16.11 2.95
N LEU A 28 6.82 14.82 2.61
CA LEU A 28 6.11 13.84 3.41
C LEU A 28 7.07 13.16 4.39
N LYS A 29 6.58 12.83 5.58
CA LYS A 29 7.32 12.11 6.61
C LYS A 29 6.37 11.13 7.33
N PRO A 30 6.88 10.00 7.84
CA PRO A 30 6.12 9.18 8.76
C PRO A 30 5.60 10.00 9.94
N GLY A 31 4.40 9.68 10.44
CA GLY A 31 3.73 10.45 11.49
C GLY A 31 2.79 11.55 11.01
N PHE A 32 2.75 11.83 9.70
CA PHE A 32 1.84 12.85 9.17
C PHE A 32 0.40 12.33 9.14
N GLU A 33 -0.55 13.12 9.63
CA GLU A 33 -1.97 12.84 9.43
C GLU A 33 -2.32 12.83 7.95
N ALA A 34 -3.11 11.83 7.55
CA ALA A 34 -3.59 11.66 6.20
C ALA A 34 -5.11 11.57 6.17
N GLU A 35 -5.72 12.20 5.18
CA GLU A 35 -7.13 12.03 4.86
C GLU A 35 -7.27 11.58 3.41
N PHE A 36 -8.11 10.58 3.17
CA PHE A 36 -8.37 10.05 1.83
C PHE A 36 -9.85 9.69 1.65
N MET A 37 -10.29 9.67 0.39
CA MET A 37 -11.67 9.37 0.01
C MET A 37 -11.67 8.47 -1.21
N PHE A 38 -12.69 7.61 -1.31
CA PHE A 38 -12.87 6.70 -2.45
C PHE A 38 -14.04 7.16 -3.29
N ARG A 39 -13.86 7.20 -4.61
CA ARG A 39 -14.97 7.48 -5.55
C ARG A 39 -16.12 6.47 -5.42
N ALA A 40 -15.82 5.24 -5.02
CA ALA A 40 -16.81 4.19 -4.78
C ALA A 40 -17.65 4.42 -3.51
N ILE A 41 -17.22 5.29 -2.59
CA ILE A 41 -17.92 5.61 -1.34
C ILE A 41 -17.97 7.14 -1.18
N PRO A 42 -18.84 7.84 -1.96
CA PRO A 42 -18.95 9.28 -1.89
C PRO A 42 -19.39 9.77 -0.50
N GLY A 43 -18.93 10.96 -0.10
CA GLY A 43 -19.33 11.59 1.16
C GLY A 43 -18.65 11.04 2.42
N LYS A 44 -17.75 10.06 2.29
CA LYS A 44 -16.97 9.53 3.43
C LYS A 44 -15.48 9.86 3.29
N VAL A 45 -14.94 10.51 4.32
CA VAL A 45 -13.50 10.75 4.48
C VAL A 45 -12.95 9.74 5.49
N PHE A 46 -11.81 9.16 5.17
CA PHE A 46 -11.09 8.23 6.02
C PHE A 46 -9.84 8.92 6.53
N ARG A 47 -9.58 8.79 7.83
CA ARG A 47 -8.36 9.28 8.47
C ARG A 47 -7.34 8.15 8.52
N GLY A 48 -6.07 8.52 8.46
CA GLY A 48 -4.95 7.63 8.64
C GLY A 48 -3.69 8.41 8.98
N GLU A 49 -2.58 7.69 8.99
CA GLU A 49 -1.26 8.23 9.25
C GLU A 49 -0.32 7.73 8.16
N VAL A 50 0.60 8.59 7.72
CA VAL A 50 1.70 8.17 6.87
C VAL A 50 2.62 7.31 7.73
N ILE A 51 2.70 6.02 7.43
CA ILE A 51 3.59 5.09 8.15
C ILE A 51 4.95 4.94 7.48
N ASP A 52 5.03 5.19 6.16
CA ASP A 52 6.28 5.11 5.39
C ASP A 52 6.22 6.04 4.16
N VAL A 53 7.38 6.51 3.72
CA VAL A 53 7.55 7.32 2.50
C VAL A 53 8.69 6.72 1.68
N ILE A 54 8.34 6.08 0.57
CA ILE A 54 9.30 5.41 -0.30
C ILE A 54 9.75 6.39 -1.40
N PRO A 55 10.98 6.95 -1.34
CA PRO A 55 11.37 8.09 -2.17
C PRO A 55 11.66 7.74 -3.64
N ALA A 56 12.11 6.51 -3.89
CA ALA A 56 12.28 5.93 -5.22
C ALA A 56 12.47 4.42 -5.04
N ILE A 57 11.63 3.63 -5.69
CA ILE A 57 11.81 2.18 -5.78
C ILE A 57 12.69 1.96 -7.01
N GLY A 58 13.93 1.47 -6.84
CA GLY A 58 14.63 0.86 -7.99
C GLY A 58 13.76 -0.30 -8.49
N GLU A 59 13.58 -0.45 -9.81
CA GLU A 59 12.58 -1.30 -10.52
C GLU A 59 12.39 -2.76 -10.03
N SER A 60 13.15 -3.22 -9.02
CA SER A 60 13.20 -4.58 -8.48
C SER A 60 12.94 -4.71 -6.96
N GLN A 61 12.65 -3.63 -6.21
CA GLN A 61 12.49 -3.72 -4.75
C GLN A 61 11.09 -4.12 -4.24
N ILE A 62 10.04 -4.09 -5.07
CA ILE A 62 8.81 -4.83 -4.76
C ILE A 62 8.89 -6.19 -5.45
N GLN A 63 9.70 -7.06 -4.87
CA GLN A 63 9.54 -8.48 -5.12
C GLN A 63 8.55 -8.97 -4.07
N ALA A 64 7.28 -9.11 -4.45
CA ALA A 64 6.31 -9.91 -3.71
C ALA A 64 6.78 -11.37 -3.77
N ARG A 65 7.86 -11.70 -3.05
CA ARG A 65 8.42 -13.04 -2.96
C ARG A 65 7.49 -13.87 -2.10
N GLY A 66 6.47 -14.42 -2.74
CA GLY A 66 5.88 -15.68 -2.31
C GLY A 66 6.86 -16.82 -2.58
N ALA A 67 7.97 -16.87 -1.83
CA ALA A 67 8.85 -18.02 -1.85
C ALA A 67 8.41 -18.95 -0.72
N LEU A 68 7.53 -19.90 -1.04
CA LEU A 68 7.41 -21.11 -0.23
C LEU A 68 8.69 -21.91 -0.43
N LEU A 69 9.56 -21.88 0.57
CA LEU A 69 10.60 -22.89 0.73
C LEU A 69 9.86 -24.20 1.04
N GLY A 70 9.86 -25.11 0.06
CA GLY A 70 9.43 -26.50 0.28
C GLY A 70 10.41 -27.25 1.18
#